data_AF-A0A6G8P1H0-F1
#
_entry.id   AF-A0A6G8P1H0-F1
#
_cell.length_a   1.000
_cell.length_b   1.000
_cell.length_c   1.000
_cell.angle_alpha   90.00
_cell.angle_beta   90.00
_cell.angle_gamma   90.00
#
_symmetry.space_group_name_H-M   'P 1'
#
loop_
_entity.id
_entity.type
_entity.pdbx_description
1 polymer ?
#
loop_
_entity_poly.entity_id
_entity_poly.type
_entity_poly.pdbx_seq_one_letter_code
_entity_poly.pdbx_strand_id
1 'polypeptide(L)'
;MDLEVMLNAYIRAALWSTVLEDGAAMESRYSKDDLAPVARQKMADDCRDFFNAHGVDLTVVGAEAAGIDFWLTRNRHGAGFWDRGLGDLGKRLTDAANVFGECELYVGDDGKLYLQPG
;
A
#
# COMPACT_ATOMS: atom_id res chain seq x y z
N MET A 1 6.89 15.32 -6.46
CA MET A 1 6.64 14.17 -5.56
C MET A 1 7.32 12.95 -6.16
N ASP A 2 7.78 12.02 -5.35
CA ASP A 2 8.61 10.89 -5.79
C ASP A 2 7.81 9.57 -5.73
N LEU A 3 7.63 8.93 -6.89
CA LEU A 3 6.90 7.65 -6.99
C LEU A 3 7.63 6.49 -6.30
N GLU A 4 8.96 6.48 -6.32
CA GLU A 4 9.75 5.42 -5.69
C GLU A 4 9.64 5.50 -4.16
N VAL A 5 9.60 6.72 -3.60
CA VAL A 5 9.34 6.92 -2.17
C VAL A 5 7.94 6.43 -1.80
N MET A 6 6.93 6.74 -2.61
CA MET A 6 5.56 6.26 -2.40
C MET A 6 5.47 4.73 -2.46
N LEU A 7 6.08 4.10 -3.47
CA LEU A 7 6.10 2.64 -3.61
C LEU A 7 6.79 1.94 -2.44
N ASN A 8 7.95 2.44 -2.00
CA ASN A 8 8.65 1.85 -0.86
C ASN A 8 7.82 1.97 0.43
N ALA A 9 7.12 3.09 0.62
CA ALA A 9 6.26 3.30 1.78
C ALA A 9 5.00 2.41 1.74
N TYR A 10 4.42 2.21 0.55
CA TYR A 10 3.33 1.27 0.31
C TYR A 10 3.73 -0.18 0.63
N ILE A 11 4.90 -0.63 0.15
CA ILE A 11 5.42 -1.97 0.42
C ILE A 11 5.68 -2.15 1.93
N ARG A 12 6.30 -1.16 2.58
CA ARG A 12 6.50 -1.18 4.03
C ARG A 12 5.15 -1.30 4.76
N ALA A 13 4.15 -0.54 4.31
CA ALA A 13 2.82 -0.57 4.88
C ALA A 13 2.10 -1.91 4.69
N ALA A 14 2.44 -2.67 3.65
CA ALA A 14 1.99 -4.05 3.49
C ALA A 14 2.68 -5.00 4.47
N LEU A 15 4.00 -4.92 4.58
CA LEU A 15 4.80 -5.83 5.42
C LEU A 15 4.48 -5.70 6.91
N TRP A 16 4.32 -4.48 7.44
CA TRP A 16 4.04 -4.29 8.87
C TRP A 16 2.58 -4.58 9.27
N SER A 17 1.62 -4.52 8.33
CA SER A 17 0.19 -4.64 8.61
C SER A 17 -0.34 -6.05 8.33
N THR A 18 0.39 -6.85 7.56
CA THR A 18 0.13 -8.28 7.38
C THR A 18 0.73 -9.08 8.52
N VAL A 19 -0.07 -9.98 9.09
CA VAL A 19 0.35 -10.91 10.14
C VAL A 19 0.55 -12.31 9.56
N LEU A 20 1.58 -13.00 10.04
CA LEU A 20 1.84 -14.41 9.74
C LEU A 20 0.91 -15.30 10.57
N GLU A 21 0.89 -16.61 10.26
CA GLU A 21 0.03 -17.59 10.95
C GLU A 21 0.24 -17.64 12.48
N ASP A 22 1.44 -17.33 12.94
CA ASP A 22 1.79 -17.28 14.36
C ASP A 22 1.56 -15.90 15.02
N GLY A 23 0.96 -14.97 14.28
CA GLY A 23 0.61 -13.62 14.72
C GLY A 23 1.76 -12.61 14.69
N ALA A 24 2.98 -13.00 14.27
CA ALA A 24 4.06 -12.04 14.07
C ALA A 24 3.79 -11.16 12.83
N ALA A 25 4.15 -9.88 12.89
CA ALA A 25 4.12 -9.02 11.71
C ALA A 25 5.08 -9.57 10.64
N MET A 26 4.66 -9.54 9.37
CA MET A 26 5.44 -10.09 8.25
C MET A 26 6.81 -9.40 8.11
N GLU A 27 6.89 -8.10 8.41
CA GLU A 27 8.15 -7.33 8.42
C GLU A 27 9.22 -7.89 9.37
N SER A 28 8.84 -8.72 10.36
CA SER A 28 9.81 -9.32 11.29
C SER A 28 10.67 -10.42 10.67
N ARG A 29 10.26 -10.95 9.50
CA ARG A 29 10.93 -12.06 8.81
C ARG A 29 11.20 -11.79 7.34
N TYR A 30 10.41 -10.91 6.74
CA TYR A 30 10.47 -10.63 5.31
C TYR A 30 10.69 -9.14 5.05
N SER A 31 11.27 -8.87 3.90
CA SER A 31 11.57 -7.55 3.39
C SER A 31 10.98 -7.38 1.99
N LYS A 32 11.12 -6.18 1.42
CA LYS A 32 10.75 -5.92 0.02
C LYS A 32 11.50 -6.79 -0.99
N ASP A 33 12.67 -7.31 -0.62
CA ASP A 33 13.50 -8.17 -1.50
C ASP A 33 12.95 -9.61 -1.58
N ASP A 34 11.99 -9.94 -0.71
CA ASP A 34 11.30 -11.23 -0.69
C ASP A 34 10.03 -11.23 -1.55
N LEU A 35 9.63 -10.08 -2.10
CA LEU A 35 8.53 -10.00 -3.06
C LEU A 35 8.83 -10.82 -4.32
N ALA A 36 7.87 -11.66 -4.70
CA ALA A 36 7.88 -12.27 -6.03
C ALA A 36 7.86 -11.15 -7.10
N PRO A 37 8.55 -11.31 -8.24
CA PRO A 37 8.58 -10.28 -9.28
C PRO A 37 7.20 -9.81 -9.73
N VAL A 38 6.23 -10.74 -9.82
CA VAL A 38 4.84 -10.44 -10.19
C VAL A 38 4.12 -9.57 -9.15
N ALA A 39 4.37 -9.80 -7.86
CA ALA A 39 3.78 -9.01 -6.78
C ALA A 39 4.38 -7.60 -6.75
N ARG A 40 5.71 -7.50 -6.85
CA ARG A 40 6.41 -6.21 -6.92
C ARG A 40 5.93 -5.39 -8.12
N GLN A 41 5.78 -6.02 -9.29
CA GLN A 41 5.28 -5.35 -10.48
C GLN A 41 3.85 -4.85 -10.29
N LYS A 42 2.95 -5.67 -9.74
CA LYS A 42 1.56 -5.26 -9.46
C LYS A 42 1.48 -4.08 -8.48
N MET A 43 2.27 -4.10 -7.40
CA MET A 43 2.34 -2.98 -6.46
C MET A 43 2.86 -1.70 -7.12
N ALA A 44 3.88 -1.81 -7.98
CA ALA A 44 4.43 -0.67 -8.72
C ALA A 44 3.42 -0.10 -9.72
N ASP A 45 2.66 -0.95 -10.40
CA ASP A 45 1.63 -0.54 -11.35
C ASP A 45 0.49 0.17 -10.64
N ASP A 46 -0.02 -0.37 -9.52
CA ASP A 46 -1.08 0.27 -8.72
C ASP A 46 -0.62 1.63 -8.16
N CYS A 47 0.60 1.71 -7.61
CA CYS A 47 1.16 2.96 -7.12
C CYS A 47 1.31 3.99 -8.24
N ARG A 48 1.77 3.56 -9.43
CA ARG A 48 1.92 4.44 -10.59
C ARG A 48 0.58 4.97 -11.08
N ASP A 49 -0.43 4.12 -11.16
CA ASP A 49 -1.76 4.52 -11.62
C ASP A 49 -2.41 5.50 -10.64
N PHE A 50 -2.33 5.22 -9.34
CA PHE A 50 -2.83 6.13 -8.30
C PHE A 50 -2.05 7.47 -8.29
N PHE A 51 -0.72 7.41 -8.40
CA PHE A 51 0.13 8.60 -8.47
C PHE A 51 -0.19 9.48 -9.69
N ASN A 52 -0.39 8.88 -10.86
CA ASN A 52 -0.70 9.60 -12.09
C ASN A 52 -2.10 10.25 -12.03
N ALA A 53 -3.07 9.55 -11.46
CA ALA A 53 -4.45 10.05 -11.36
C ALA A 53 -4.60 11.17 -10.31
N HIS A 54 -3.81 11.14 -9.23
CA HIS A 54 -4.01 12.01 -8.06
C HIS A 54 -2.77 12.84 -7.70
N GLY A 55 -1.78 12.93 -8.57
CA GLY A 55 -0.47 13.51 -8.27
C GLY A 55 -0.49 14.92 -7.70
N VAL A 56 -1.43 15.78 -8.09
CA VAL A 56 -1.58 17.13 -7.50
C VAL A 56 -2.06 17.03 -6.05
N ASP A 57 -3.13 16.29 -5.81
CA ASP A 57 -3.74 16.10 -4.50
C ASP A 57 -2.75 15.45 -3.50
N LEU A 58 -1.99 14.48 -3.98
CA LEU A 58 -0.98 13.78 -3.19
C LEU A 58 0.24 14.65 -2.82
N THR A 59 0.48 15.79 -3.48
CA THR A 59 1.53 16.73 -3.03
C THR A 59 1.25 17.32 -1.64
N VAL A 60 -0.03 17.45 -1.27
CA VAL A 60 -0.46 17.91 0.05
C VAL A 60 -0.17 16.86 1.13
N VAL A 61 -0.24 15.58 0.75
CA VAL A 61 -0.01 14.44 1.65
C VAL A 61 1.49 14.15 1.81
N GLY A 62 2.25 14.25 0.71
CA GLY A 62 3.65 13.85 0.63
C GLY A 62 3.81 12.37 0.25
N ALA A 63 4.90 12.04 -0.44
CA ALA A 63 5.07 10.74 -1.10
C ALA A 63 5.03 9.54 -0.14
N GLU A 64 5.78 9.60 0.97
CA GLU A 64 5.85 8.51 1.95
C GLU A 64 4.49 8.26 2.59
N ALA A 65 3.87 9.33 3.08
CA ALA A 65 2.54 9.37 3.65
C ALA A 65 1.47 8.82 2.67
N ALA A 66 1.53 9.22 1.40
CA ALA A 66 0.64 8.73 0.36
C ALA A 66 0.75 7.23 0.12
N GLY A 67 1.95 6.66 0.17
CA GLY A 67 2.16 5.23 -0.01
C GLY A 67 1.55 4.42 1.13
N ILE A 68 1.78 4.84 2.37
CA ILE A 68 1.21 4.21 3.57
C ILE A 68 -0.30 4.27 3.52
N ASP A 69 -0.86 5.46 3.33
CA ASP A 69 -2.31 5.66 3.33
C ASP A 69 -2.97 4.90 2.20
N PHE A 70 -2.33 4.81 1.03
CA PHE A 70 -2.91 4.08 -0.09
C PHE A 70 -3.10 2.60 0.26
N TRP A 71 -2.09 1.93 0.83
CA TRP A 71 -2.22 0.54 1.29
C TRP A 71 -3.26 0.39 2.39
N LEU A 72 -3.18 1.22 3.44
CA LEU A 72 -4.09 1.12 4.59
C LEU A 72 -5.55 1.37 4.20
N THR A 73 -5.77 2.37 3.34
CA THR A 73 -7.12 2.74 2.91
C THR A 73 -7.72 1.70 1.98
N ARG A 74 -6.97 1.23 0.96
CA ARG A 74 -7.49 0.22 0.02
C ARG A 74 -7.87 -1.09 0.73
N ASN A 75 -7.18 -1.42 1.83
CA ASN A 75 -7.38 -2.62 2.63
C ASN A 75 -8.16 -2.38 3.94
N ARG A 76 -8.80 -1.22 4.10
CA ARG A 76 -9.73 -0.93 5.20
C ARG A 76 -9.13 -1.15 6.61
N HIS A 77 -7.84 -0.89 6.80
CA HIS A 77 -7.12 -1.08 8.08
C HIS A 77 -7.51 -0.09 9.21
N GLY A 78 -8.59 0.66 9.06
CA GLY A 78 -9.07 1.62 10.08
C GLY A 78 -8.24 2.90 10.20
N ALA A 79 -7.29 3.11 9.29
CA ALA A 79 -6.45 4.31 9.17
C ALA A 79 -6.17 4.60 7.68
N GLY A 80 -5.71 5.80 7.36
CA GLY A 80 -5.36 6.22 5.99
C GLY A 80 -5.83 7.62 5.63
N PHE A 81 -6.13 7.89 4.35
CA PHE A 81 -6.32 9.26 3.86
C PHE A 81 -7.38 10.08 4.63
N TRP A 82 -8.45 9.44 5.10
CA TRP A 82 -9.55 10.09 5.81
C TRP A 82 -9.20 10.55 7.23
N ASP A 83 -8.19 9.96 7.87
CA ASP A 83 -7.83 10.24 9.27
C ASP A 83 -6.86 11.43 9.42
N ARG A 84 -6.29 11.92 8.30
CA ARG A 84 -5.27 12.98 8.30
C ARG A 84 -5.80 14.39 8.58
N GLY A 85 -7.10 14.58 8.75
CA GLY A 85 -7.71 15.91 8.92
C GLY A 85 -7.71 16.77 7.63
N LEU A 86 -7.69 16.13 6.46
CA LEU A 86 -7.64 16.80 5.15
C LEU A 86 -9.02 17.21 4.58
N GLY A 87 -10.11 16.99 5.32
CA GLY A 87 -11.47 17.28 4.87
C GLY A 87 -11.84 16.56 3.56
N ASP A 88 -12.41 17.29 2.60
CA ASP A 88 -12.85 16.74 1.31
C ASP A 88 -11.71 16.10 0.51
N LEU A 89 -10.49 16.60 0.64
CA LEU A 89 -9.32 15.99 -0.02
C LEU A 89 -9.09 14.56 0.49
N GLY A 90 -9.08 14.38 1.81
CA GLY A 90 -8.91 13.06 2.43
C GLY A 90 -10.02 12.10 2.02
N LYS A 91 -11.27 12.59 1.94
CA LYS A 91 -12.41 11.79 1.44
C LYS A 91 -12.23 11.38 -0.02
N ARG A 92 -11.86 12.30 -0.92
CA ARG A 92 -11.66 11.98 -2.34
C ARG A 92 -10.57 10.93 -2.56
N LEU A 93 -9.43 11.08 -1.88
CA LEU A 93 -8.33 10.11 -1.94
C LEU A 93 -8.74 8.75 -1.35
N THR A 94 -9.58 8.76 -0.31
CA THR A 94 -10.17 7.54 0.26
C THR A 94 -11.07 6.81 -0.73
N ASP A 95 -12.01 7.54 -1.34
CA ASP A 95 -12.91 7.00 -2.35
C ASP A 95 -12.12 6.43 -3.55
N ALA A 96 -11.08 7.14 -3.99
CA ALA A 96 -10.20 6.69 -5.07
C ALA A 96 -9.39 5.43 -4.71
N ALA A 97 -8.82 5.37 -3.50
CA ALA A 97 -8.04 4.21 -3.04
C ALA A 97 -8.90 2.94 -2.99
N ASN A 98 -10.17 3.06 -2.58
CA ASN A 98 -11.12 1.94 -2.52
C ASN A 98 -11.42 1.31 -3.90
N VAL A 99 -11.27 2.05 -5.00
CA VAL A 99 -11.50 1.52 -6.36
C VAL A 99 -10.49 0.44 -6.74
N PHE A 100 -9.28 0.48 -6.17
CA PHE A 100 -8.23 -0.51 -6.45
C PHE A 100 -8.52 -1.88 -5.82
N GLY A 101 -9.51 -1.96 -4.93
CA GLY A 101 -9.88 -3.19 -4.23
C GLY A 101 -8.85 -3.62 -3.19
N GLU A 102 -9.30 -4.55 -2.36
CA GLU A 102 -8.49 -5.15 -1.29
C GLU A 102 -7.51 -6.18 -1.88
N CYS A 103 -6.33 -6.25 -1.28
CA CYS A 103 -5.35 -7.28 -1.54
C CYS A 103 -4.47 -7.50 -0.31
N GLU A 104 -4.01 -8.74 -0.14
CA GLU A 104 -3.18 -9.13 0.99
C GLU A 104 -1.89 -9.79 0.52
N LEU A 105 -0.84 -9.63 1.32
CA LEU A 105 0.40 -10.38 1.14
C LEU A 105 0.26 -11.77 1.76
N TYR A 106 0.80 -12.77 1.07
CA TYR A 106 0.94 -14.12 1.60
C TYR A 106 2.27 -14.74 1.17
N VAL A 107 2.73 -15.75 1.91
CA VAL A 107 3.96 -16.51 1.61
C VAL A 107 3.60 -17.66 0.66
N GLY A 108 4.19 -17.67 -0.53
CA GLY A 108 4.03 -18.76 -1.49
C GLY A 108 4.90 -19.97 -1.19
N ASP A 109 4.68 -21.07 -1.92
CA ASP A 109 5.39 -22.34 -1.74
C ASP A 109 6.92 -22.23 -1.98
N ASP A 110 7.37 -21.22 -2.72
CA ASP A 110 8.79 -20.92 -2.98
C ASP A 110 9.42 -19.99 -1.93
N GLY A 111 8.67 -19.65 -0.88
CA GLY A 111 9.08 -18.73 0.19
C GLY A 111 9.06 -17.25 -0.21
N LYS A 112 8.56 -16.89 -1.40
CA LYS A 112 8.39 -15.50 -1.82
C LYS A 112 7.03 -14.94 -1.43
N LEU A 113 6.96 -13.61 -1.35
CA LEU A 113 5.75 -12.89 -1.02
C LEU A 113 4.95 -12.58 -2.29
N TYR A 114 3.67 -12.98 -2.28
CA TYR A 114 2.71 -12.77 -3.35
C TYR A 114 1.55 -11.89 -2.90
N LEU A 115 0.83 -11.32 -3.86
CA LEU A 115 -0.45 -10.64 -3.62
C LEU A 115 -1.60 -11.54 -4.04
N GLN A 116 -2.63 -11.63 -3.20
CA GLN A 116 -3.93 -12.17 -3.57
C GLN A 116 -5.05 -11.16 -3.29
N PRO A 117 -6.19 -11.22 -4.03
CA PRO A 117 -7.37 -10.42 -3.69
C PRO A 117 -7.86 -10.72 -2.27
N GLY A 118 -8.28 -9.67 -1.56
CA GLY A 118 -8.94 -9.77 -0.25
C GLY A 118 -10.44 -10.02 -0.33
#